data_AF-F9ZE07-F1
#
_entry.id   AF-F9ZE07-F1
#
_cell.length_a   1.000
_cell.length_b   1.000
_cell.length_c   1.000
_cell.angle_alpha   90.00
_cell.angle_beta   90.00
_cell.angle_gamma   90.00
#
_symmetry.space_group_name_H-M   'P 1'
#
loop_
_entity.id
_entity.type
_entity.pdbx_description
1 polymer ?
#
loop_
_entity_poly.entity_id
_entity_poly.type
_entity_poly.pdbx_seq_one_letter_code
_entity_poly.pdbx_strand_id
1 'polypeptide(L)' 'MSTNVENKPKQVSWFNGCGGRIGIVVGENGEHAYIGVALRHDEDDDVDHIMKYGAKFPLDAALLLPVSKHYT' A
#
# COMPACT_ATOMS: atom_id res chain seq x y z
N MET A 1 14.64 -13.96 -17.68
CA MET A 1 13.26 -13.46 -17.85
C MET A 1 12.73 -13.18 -16.45
N SER A 2 12.59 -11.92 -16.05
CA SER A 2 11.99 -11.58 -14.76
C SER A 2 10.53 -11.99 -14.81
N THR A 3 10.14 -12.96 -13.98
CA THR A 3 8.75 -13.18 -13.61
C THR A 3 8.22 -11.85 -13.11
N ASN A 4 7.36 -11.21 -13.91
CA ASN A 4 6.51 -10.12 -13.46
C ASN A 4 5.60 -10.75 -12.39
N VAL A 5 6.08 -10.78 -11.14
CA VAL A 5 5.21 -11.03 -10.01
C VAL A 5 4.31 -9.80 -10.01
N GLU A 6 3.06 -9.96 -10.46
CA GLU A 6 2.02 -9.01 -10.14
C GLU A 6 1.98 -8.95 -8.62
N ASN A 7 2.70 -7.99 -8.03
CA ASN A 7 2.59 -7.72 -6.61
C ASN A 7 1.18 -7.19 -6.41
N LYS A 8 0.25 -8.07 -6.05
CA LYS A 8 -1.10 -7.67 -5.71
C LYS A 8 -1.10 -7.10 -4.28
N PRO A 9 -1.94 -6.12 -3.98
CA PRO A 9 -2.11 -5.69 -2.60
C PRO A 9 -2.89 -6.76 -1.84
N LYS A 10 -2.61 -6.94 -0.56
CA LYS A 10 -3.45 -7.70 0.38
C LYS A 10 -4.39 -6.80 1.15
N GLN A 11 -3.87 -5.65 1.59
CA GLN A 11 -4.62 -4.66 2.35
C GLN A 11 -4.00 -3.28 2.21
N VAL A 12 -4.82 -2.26 2.38
CA VAL A 12 -4.40 -0.87 2.52
C VAL A 12 -5.00 -0.24 3.76
N SER A 13 -4.21 0.58 4.44
CA SER A 13 -4.64 1.45 5.54
C SER A 13 -4.45 2.91 5.13
N TRP A 14 -5.51 3.71 5.25
CA TRP A 14 -5.51 5.11 4.84
C TRP A 14 -5.56 6.06 6.03
N PHE A 15 -4.75 7.11 5.97
CA PHE A 15 -4.66 8.15 6.97
C PHE A 15 -4.77 9.52 6.32
N ASN A 16 -5.36 10.49 7.01
CA ASN A 16 -5.32 11.88 6.58
C ASN A 16 -4.09 12.55 7.21
N GLY A 17 -3.16 13.00 6.37
CA GLY A 17 -1.97 13.72 6.80
C GLY A 17 -1.99 15.18 6.35
N CYS A 18 -1.07 15.99 6.89
CA CYS A 18 -0.79 17.30 6.32
C CYS A 18 -0.20 17.11 4.90
N GLY A 19 -0.96 17.51 3.87
CA GLY A 19 -0.55 17.38 2.47
C GLY A 19 -1.31 16.33 1.65
N GLY A 20 -2.27 15.61 2.25
CA GLY A 20 -3.15 14.68 1.51
C GLY A 20 -3.42 13.40 2.28
N ARG A 21 -4.00 12.43 1.57
CA ARG A 21 -4.26 11.09 2.10
C ARG A 21 -2.97 10.26 1.97
N ILE A 22 -2.59 9.53 3.02
CA ILE A 22 -1.39 8.68 3.07
C ILE A 22 -1.86 7.23 3.15
N GLY A 23 -1.33 6.39 2.27
CA GLY A 23 -1.63 4.95 2.21
C GLY A 23 -0.46 4.12 2.68
N ILE A 24 -0.76 3.11 3.49
CA ILE A 24 0.16 2.02 3.81
C ILE A 24 -0.40 0.75 3.20
N VAL A 25 0.32 0.19 2.23
CA VAL A 25 -0.09 -1.00 1.47
C VAL A 25 0.76 -2.19 1.89
N VAL A 26 0.12 -3.31 2.19
CA VAL A 26 0.77 -4.60 2.44
C VAL A 26 0.64 -5.46 1.18
N GLY A 27 1.75 -6.06 0.75
CA GLY A 27 1.80 -6.95 -0.43
C GLY A 27 1.02 -8.25 -0.23
N GLU A 28 0.76 -8.95 -1.32
CA GLU A 28 -0.14 -10.10 -1.45
C GLU A 28 0.04 -11.16 -0.36
N ASN A 29 1.28 -11.56 -0.08
CA ASN A 29 1.57 -12.61 0.90
C ASN A 29 1.78 -12.05 2.31
N GLY A 30 1.68 -10.73 2.50
CA GLY A 30 2.01 -10.07 3.75
C GLY A 30 3.52 -10.06 4.05
N GLU A 31 4.36 -10.08 3.02
CA GLU A 31 5.82 -10.13 3.12
C GLU A 31 6.48 -8.75 3.25
N HIS A 32 5.85 -7.71 2.68
CA HIS A 32 6.37 -6.36 2.60
C HIS A 32 5.24 -5.34 2.78
N ALA A 33 5.61 -4.16 3.28
CA ALA A 33 4.71 -3.02 3.36
C ALA A 33 5.38 -1.77 2.76
N TYR A 34 4.57 -0.92 2.16
CA TYR A 34 5.00 0.33 1.52
C TYR A 34 4.11 1.48 1.97
N ILE A 35 4.70 2.67 2.12
CA ILE A 35 3.99 3.91 2.45
C ILE A 35 4.15 4.91 1.32
N GLY A 36 3.07 5.64 1.02
CA GLY A 36 3.11 6.77 0.11
C GLY A 36 1.87 7.65 0.19
N VAL A 37 1.92 8.78 -0.52
CA VAL A 37 0.80 9.73 -0.59
C VAL A 37 -0.11 9.34 -1.75
N ALA A 38 -1.42 9.34 -1.50
CA ALA A 38 -2.45 9.24 -2.52
C ALA A 38 -2.58 10.60 -3.22
N LEU A 39 -2.13 10.65 -4.47
CA LEU A 39 -2.13 11.84 -5.31
C LEU A 39 -3.02 11.66 -6.55
N ARG A 40 -3.62 10.48 -6.72
CA ARG A 40 -4.49 10.17 -7.86
C ARG A 40 -5.96 10.32 -7.50
N HIS A 41 -6.77 10.24 -8.56
CA HIS A 41 -8.22 10.31 -8.44
C HIS A 41 -8.85 8.95 -8.11
N ASP A 42 -8.13 7.84 -8.36
CA ASP A 42 -8.60 6.48 -8.09
C ASP A 42 -7.77 5.81 -7.00
N GLU A 43 -8.44 5.11 -6.10
CA GLU A 43 -7.80 4.47 -4.94
C GLU A 43 -6.89 3.30 -5.35
N ASP A 44 -7.29 2.51 -6.33
CA ASP A 44 -6.53 1.34 -6.76
C ASP A 44 -5.29 1.78 -7.55
N ASP A 45 -5.38 2.85 -8.35
CA ASP A 45 -4.21 3.46 -8.99
C ASP A 45 -3.19 4.00 -7.96
N ASP A 46 -3.65 4.54 -6.83
CA ASP A 46 -2.77 5.00 -5.74
C ASP A 46 -2.11 3.81 -5.04
N VAL A 47 -2.84 2.72 -4.79
CA VAL A 47 -2.29 1.50 -4.21
C VAL A 47 -1.21 0.90 -5.09
N ASP A 48 -1.47 0.76 -6.39
CA ASP A 48 -0.49 0.26 -7.36
C ASP A 48 0.77 1.14 -7.40
N HIS A 49 0.59 2.45 -7.33
CA HIS A 49 1.74 3.35 -7.30
C HIS A 49 2.54 3.25 -6.01
N ILE A 50 1.89 3.11 -4.86
CA ILE A 50 2.56 2.95 -3.57
C ILE A 50 3.32 1.63 -3.54
N MET A 51 2.77 0.53 -4.05
CA MET A 51 3.51 -0.74 -4.14
C MET A 51 4.73 -0.65 -5.06
N LYS A 52 4.65 0.16 -6.14
CA LYS A 52 5.73 0.27 -7.13
C LYS A 52 6.83 1.26 -6.74
N TYR A 53 6.47 2.37 -6.10
CA TYR A 53 7.37 3.51 -5.85
C TYR A 53 7.34 4.04 -4.42
N GLY A 54 6.48 3.49 -3.56
CA GLY A 54 6.39 3.89 -2.16
C GLY A 54 7.66 3.55 -1.38
N ALA A 55 7.86 4.26 -0.28
CA ALA A 55 8.95 3.96 0.63
C ALA A 55 8.65 2.67 1.40
N LYS A 56 9.67 1.85 1.68
CA LYS A 56 9.49 0.68 2.54
C LYS A 56 8.99 1.10 3.92
N PHE A 57 7.99 0.40 4.41
CA PHE A 57 7.40 0.60 5.72
C PHE A 57 7.60 -0.66 6.59
N PRO A 58 7.81 -0.53 7.91
CA PRO A 58 7.93 -1.69 8.79
C PRO A 58 6.66 -2.55 8.74
N LEU A 59 6.80 -3.81 8.31
CA LEU A 59 5.67 -4.73 8.13
C LEU A 59 4.90 -4.94 9.44
N ASP A 60 5.61 -5.20 10.54
CA ASP A 60 4.97 -5.44 11.85
C ASP A 60 4.11 -4.25 12.29
N ALA A 61 4.54 -3.03 11.99
CA ALA A 61 3.75 -1.84 12.25
C ALA A 61 2.53 -1.76 11.31
N ALA A 62 2.69 -2.07 10.02
CA ALA A 62 1.61 -2.04 9.04
C ALA A 62 0.46 -3.00 9.40
N LEU A 63 0.78 -4.17 9.94
CA LEU A 63 -0.19 -5.19 10.32
C LEU A 63 -1.02 -4.79 11.57
N LEU A 64 -0.55 -3.83 12.37
CA LEU A 64 -1.27 -3.31 13.53
C LEU A 64 -2.22 -2.15 13.18
N LEU A 65 -2.17 -1.65 11.94
CA LEU A 65 -2.97 -0.51 11.52
C LEU A 65 -4.42 -0.92 11.19
N PRO A 66 -5.38 0.01 11.37
CA PRO A 66 -6.76 -0.23 10.98
C PRO A 66 -6.87 -0.34 9.45
N VAL A 67 -7.27 -1.52 8.99
CA VAL A 67 -7.42 -1.80 7.56
C VAL A 67 -8.61 -1.02 7.00
N SER A 68 -8.38 -0.29 5.93
CA SER A 68 -9.42 0.43 5.20
C SER A 68 -10.07 -0.43 4.12
N LYS A 69 -9.27 -1.22 3.40
CA LYS A 69 -9.73 -2.16 2.37
C LYS A 69 -8.85 -3.40 2.35
N HIS A 70 -9.49 -4.57 2.24
CA HIS A 70 -8.83 -5.83 1.91
C HIS A 70 -9.02 -6.12 0.43
N TYR A 71 -7.99 -6.68 -0.18
CA TYR A 71 -7.98 -7.11 -1.57
C TYR A 71 -7.98 -8.65 -1.56
N THR A 72 -9.01 -9.24 -2.18
CA THR A 72 -9.18 -10.69 -2.37
C THR A 72 -8.59 -11.16 -3.68
#